data_AF-A0A1G2MM81-F1
#
_entry.id   AF-A0A1G2MM81-F1
#
_cell.length_a   1.000
_cell.length_b   1.000
_cell.length_c   1.000
_cell.angle_alpha   90.00
_cell.angle_beta   90.00
_cell.angle_gamma   90.00
#
_symmetry.space_group_name_H-M   'P 1'
#
loop_
_entity.id
_entity.type
_entity.pdbx_description
1 polymer ?
#
loop_
_entity_poly.entity_id
_entity_poly.type
_entity_poly.pdbx_seq_one_letter_code
_entity_poly.pdbx_strand_id
1 'polypeptide(L)'
;MAELERQIVSKIESLHFPEEFHKFALKWFRKDHDQDAQKREAIISSQQKAYRACVNKIDKLIDMRAGEEITGEQFAEKKSVLLKEKERFQELINDTDHNVNRSVEIAEDLFTFISDAVEKFNTGSIATRRRILSALGSNRSLMDKKLFVNLEETLVPVQKLSGEVDEINKRFEPHKNDMTQEDFERIYSQSSVVSTQQDSNQRPFA
;
A
#
# COMPACT_ATOMS: atom_id res chain seq x y z
N MET A 1 -11.85 -34.14 3.93
CA MET A 1 -10.71 -33.61 3.16
C MET A 1 -11.21 -32.76 2.00
N ALA A 2 -11.90 -33.33 1.00
CA ALA A 2 -12.37 -32.60 -0.18
C ALA A 2 -13.25 -31.36 0.09
N GLU A 3 -14.14 -31.42 1.09
CA GLU A 3 -15.02 -30.29 1.41
C GLU A 3 -14.27 -29.08 1.99
N LEU A 4 -13.22 -29.32 2.77
CA LEU A 4 -12.42 -28.24 3.35
C LEU A 4 -11.56 -27.56 2.27
N GLU A 5 -10.99 -28.37 1.37
CA GLU A 5 -10.21 -27.87 0.24
C GLU A 5 -11.08 -27.00 -0.68
N ARG A 6 -12.33 -27.40 -0.94
CA ARG A 6 -13.31 -26.58 -1.68
C ARG A 6 -13.59 -25.24 -1.01
N GLN A 7 -13.79 -25.22 0.31
CA GLN A 7 -14.04 -23.98 1.04
C GLN A 7 -12.82 -23.05 1.01
N ILE A 8 -11.60 -23.60 1.04
CA ILE A 8 -10.36 -22.81 0.92
C ILE A 8 -10.25 -22.21 -0.49
N VAL A 9 -10.47 -23.03 -1.52
CA VAL A 9 -10.44 -22.57 -2.92
C VAL A 9 -11.47 -21.46 -3.15
N SER A 10 -12.71 -21.65 -2.70
CA SER A 10 -13.75 -20.62 -2.81
C SER A 10 -13.38 -19.32 -2.09
N LYS A 11 -12.67 -19.41 -0.96
CA LYS A 11 -12.20 -18.22 -0.25
C LYS A 11 -11.09 -17.49 -1.02
N ILE A 12 -10.18 -18.22 -1.65
CA ILE A 12 -9.15 -17.65 -2.52
C ILE A 12 -9.79 -17.01 -3.76
N GLU A 13 -10.75 -17.68 -4.39
CA GLU A 13 -11.49 -17.17 -5.55
C GLU A 13 -12.24 -15.87 -5.22
N SER A 14 -12.75 -15.72 -4.00
CA SER A 14 -13.41 -14.47 -3.56
C SER A 14 -12.47 -13.25 -3.44
N LEU A 15 -11.17 -13.45 -3.60
CA LEU A 15 -10.16 -12.39 -3.64
C LEU A 15 -9.69 -12.12 -5.07
N HIS A 16 -10.01 -13.01 -6.02
CA HIS A 16 -9.52 -12.95 -7.38
C HIS A 16 -10.11 -11.75 -8.12
N PHE A 17 -9.31 -11.13 -8.99
CA PHE A 17 -9.76 -10.08 -9.89
C PHE A 17 -9.75 -10.57 -11.32
N PRO A 18 -10.74 -10.17 -12.13
CA PRO A 18 -10.69 -10.32 -13.58
C PRO A 18 -9.38 -9.74 -14.16
N GLU A 19 -8.80 -10.41 -15.16
CA GLU A 19 -7.51 -10.03 -15.75
C GLU A 19 -7.54 -8.59 -16.28
N GLU A 20 -8.68 -8.17 -16.81
CA GLU A 20 -8.90 -6.83 -17.34
C GLU A 20 -8.81 -5.76 -16.24
N PHE A 21 -9.34 -6.07 -15.05
CA PHE A 21 -9.23 -5.21 -13.88
C PHE A 21 -7.82 -5.19 -13.32
N HIS A 22 -7.12 -6.34 -13.31
CA HIS A 22 -5.72 -6.40 -12.90
C HIS A 22 -4.84 -5.46 -13.73
N LYS A 23 -4.97 -5.50 -15.07
CA LYS A 23 -4.25 -4.61 -15.99
C LYS A 23 -4.60 -3.14 -15.74
N PHE A 24 -5.87 -2.84 -15.55
CA PHE A 24 -6.33 -1.49 -15.23
C PHE A 24 -5.75 -0.99 -13.90
N ALA A 25 -5.84 -1.78 -12.83
CA ALA A 25 -5.39 -1.42 -11.49
C ALA A 25 -3.89 -1.13 -11.46
N LEU A 26 -3.05 -1.99 -12.07
CA LEU A 26 -1.60 -1.74 -12.16
C LEU A 26 -1.27 -0.46 -12.93
N LYS A 27 -1.95 -0.24 -14.06
CA LYS A 27 -1.78 0.98 -14.87
C LYS A 27 -2.22 2.22 -14.09
N TRP A 28 -3.32 2.13 -13.34
CA TRP A 28 -3.82 3.20 -12.48
C TRP A 28 -2.85 3.50 -11.34
N PHE A 29 -2.38 2.49 -10.60
CA PHE A 29 -1.41 2.66 -9.52
C PHE A 29 -0.13 3.34 -10.02
N ARG A 30 0.42 2.90 -11.16
CA ARG A 30 1.62 3.52 -11.76
C ARG A 30 1.37 4.98 -12.15
N LYS A 31 0.22 5.29 -12.75
CA LYS A 31 -0.14 6.65 -13.16
C LYS A 31 -0.39 7.60 -11.97
N ASP A 32 -1.06 7.11 -10.94
CA ASP A 32 -1.28 7.86 -9.68
C ASP A 32 0.08 8.16 -9.00
N HIS A 33 0.98 7.16 -8.99
CA HIS A 33 2.36 7.31 -8.53
C HIS A 33 3.15 8.39 -9.28
N ASP A 34 2.99 8.45 -10.61
CA ASP A 34 3.65 9.47 -11.45
C ASP A 34 3.06 10.87 -11.24
N GLN A 35 1.74 10.98 -11.03
CA GLN A 35 1.07 12.27 -10.82
C GLN A 35 1.37 12.88 -9.45
N ASP A 36 1.49 12.06 -8.40
CA ASP A 36 1.85 12.52 -7.06
C ASP A 36 3.37 12.64 -6.83
N ALA A 37 4.19 12.21 -7.79
CA ALA A 37 5.64 12.37 -7.73
C ALA A 37 6.08 13.84 -7.60
N GLN A 38 5.43 14.78 -8.30
CA GLN A 38 5.80 16.20 -8.24
C GLN A 38 5.48 16.85 -6.90
N LYS A 39 4.32 16.54 -6.31
CA LYS A 39 3.94 17.02 -4.98
C LYS A 39 4.87 16.47 -3.92
N ARG A 40 5.19 15.17 -4.02
CA ARG A 40 6.14 14.49 -3.14
C ARG A 40 7.54 15.07 -3.24
N GLU A 41 8.04 15.32 -4.45
CA GLU A 41 9.34 15.96 -4.69
C GLU A 41 9.39 17.33 -4.01
N ALA A 42 8.30 18.12 -4.11
CA ALA A 42 8.20 19.40 -3.42
C ALA A 42 8.24 19.26 -1.88
N ILE A 43 7.58 18.24 -1.32
CA ILE A 43 7.60 17.94 0.12
C ILE A 43 9.01 17.52 0.57
N ILE A 44 9.64 16.57 -0.13
CA ILE A 44 11.00 16.10 0.17
C ILE A 44 11.99 17.26 0.07
N SER A 45 11.92 18.06 -0.99
CA SER A 45 12.76 19.23 -1.18
C SER A 45 12.60 20.26 -0.05
N SER A 46 11.37 20.50 0.39
CA SER A 46 11.07 21.38 1.54
C SER A 46 11.67 20.83 2.84
N GLN A 47 11.48 19.54 3.12
CA GLN A 47 12.02 18.88 4.32
C GLN A 47 13.57 18.88 4.30
N GLN A 48 14.20 18.60 3.16
CA GLN A 48 15.65 18.68 2.99
C GLN A 48 16.17 20.10 3.21
N LYS A 49 15.44 21.12 2.73
CA LYS A 49 15.80 22.53 2.97
C LYS A 49 15.72 22.86 4.46
N ALA A 50 14.70 22.40 5.17
CA ALA A 50 14.56 22.60 6.61
C ALA A 50 15.67 21.89 7.40
N TYR A 51 16.01 20.65 7.03
CA TYR A 51 17.13 19.90 7.60
C TYR A 51 18.46 20.67 7.43
N ARG A 52 18.76 21.14 6.22
CA ARG A 52 19.97 21.93 5.94
C ARG A 52 20.00 23.23 6.75
N ALA A 53 18.85 23.86 6.96
CA ALA A 53 18.75 25.05 7.81
C ALA A 53 19.07 24.74 9.28
N CYS A 54 18.61 23.59 9.82
CA CYS A 54 18.97 23.15 11.17
C CYS A 54 20.47 22.88 11.30
N VAL A 55 21.08 22.20 10.32
CA VAL A 55 22.54 21.97 10.29
C VAL A 55 23.30 23.30 10.30
N ASN A 56 22.96 24.23 9.42
CA ASN A 56 23.59 25.55 9.39
C ASN A 56 23.42 26.35 10.69
N LYS A 57 22.29 26.21 11.39
CA LYS A 57 22.09 26.83 12.71
C LYS A 57 22.97 26.19 13.78
N ILE A 58 23.17 24.87 13.72
CA ILE A 58 24.07 24.16 14.64
C ILE A 58 25.51 24.61 14.41
N ASP A 59 25.95 24.74 13.15
CA ASP A 59 27.31 25.19 12.81
C ASP A 59 27.56 26.60 13.37
N LYS A 60 26.65 27.54 13.12
CA LYS A 60 26.73 28.90 13.69
C LYS A 60 26.71 28.90 15.22
N LEU A 61 25.95 27.98 15.84
CA LEU A 61 25.91 27.84 17.30
C LEU A 61 27.25 27.35 17.86
N ILE A 62 27.95 26.48 17.12
CA ILE A 62 29.31 26.04 17.45
C ILE A 62 30.29 27.20 17.33
N ASP A 63 30.21 27.99 16.25
CA ASP A 63 31.07 29.16 16.04
C ASP A 63 30.91 30.18 17.17
N MET A 64 29.67 30.52 17.54
CA MET A 64 29.38 31.42 18.68
C MET A 64 29.90 30.89 20.01
N ARG A 65 29.89 29.55 20.22
CA ARG A 65 30.44 28.96 21.44
C ARG A 65 31.97 29.01 21.43
N ALA A 66 32.60 28.74 20.29
CA ALA A 66 34.05 28.81 20.12
C ALA A 66 34.59 30.24 20.26
N GLY A 67 33.81 31.24 19.83
CA GLY A 67 34.08 32.66 20.03
C GLY A 67 33.72 33.20 21.42
N GLU A 68 33.30 32.34 22.35
CA GLU A 68 32.88 32.70 23.73
C GLU A 68 31.71 33.70 23.80
N GLU A 69 30.97 33.91 22.71
CA GLU A 69 29.81 34.82 22.64
C GLU A 69 28.61 34.29 23.45
N ILE A 70 28.58 32.98 23.72
CA ILE A 70 27.54 32.31 24.49
C ILE A 70 28.13 31.38 25.56
N THR A 71 27.40 31.25 26.67
CA THR A 71 27.77 30.35 27.75
C THR A 71 27.58 28.88 27.36
N GLY A 72 28.23 27.97 28.10
CA GLY A 72 28.04 26.53 27.90
C GLY A 72 26.60 26.07 28.11
N GLU A 73 25.87 26.70 29.05
CA GLU A 73 24.46 26.42 29.32
C GLU A 73 23.56 26.87 28.17
N GLN A 74 23.75 28.11 27.67
CA GLN A 74 23.03 28.63 26.51
C GLN A 74 23.29 27.78 25.24
N PHE A 75 24.53 27.30 25.08
CA PHE A 75 24.88 26.39 24.00
C PHE A 75 24.16 25.05 24.13
N ALA A 76 24.17 24.44 25.32
CA ALA A 76 23.55 23.14 25.56
C ALA A 76 22.03 23.17 25.32
N GLU A 77 21.35 24.21 25.82
CA GLU A 77 19.91 24.40 25.62
C GLU A 77 19.55 24.53 24.13
N LYS A 78 20.19 25.46 23.42
CA LYS A 78 19.94 25.71 22.00
C LYS A 78 20.30 24.52 21.12
N LYS A 79 21.39 23.81 21.45
CA LYS A 79 21.83 22.61 20.73
C LYS A 79 20.82 21.48 20.85
N SER A 80 20.27 21.25 22.05
CA SER A 80 19.25 20.22 22.29
C SER A 80 18.00 20.45 21.43
N VAL A 81 17.52 21.71 21.34
CA VAL A 81 16.37 22.06 20.51
C VAL A 81 16.66 21.79 19.02
N LEU A 82 17.79 22.27 18.51
CA LEU A 82 18.14 22.11 17.10
C LEU A 82 18.40 20.65 16.70
N LEU A 83 18.94 19.83 17.60
CA LEU A 83 19.14 18.39 17.35
C LEU A 83 17.80 17.65 17.27
N LYS A 84 16.84 17.94 18.14
CA LYS A 84 15.49 17.37 18.06
C LYS A 84 14.78 17.77 16.77
N GLU A 85 14.88 19.03 16.37
CA GLU A 85 14.31 19.48 15.09
C GLU A 85 14.95 18.77 13.89
N LYS A 86 16.28 18.63 13.89
CA LYS A 86 17.03 17.92 12.85
C LYS A 86 16.60 16.46 12.76
N GLU A 87 16.48 15.77 13.89
CA GLU A 87 16.05 14.36 13.96
C GLU A 87 14.64 14.18 13.40
N ARG A 88 13.68 15.04 13.81
CA ARG A 88 12.32 15.05 13.28
C ARG A 88 12.27 15.23 11.76
N PHE A 89 13.07 16.15 11.20
CA PHE A 89 13.11 16.32 9.74
C PHE A 89 13.77 15.14 9.03
N GLN A 90 14.75 14.48 9.65
CA GLN A 90 15.37 13.28 9.11
C GLN A 90 14.39 12.10 9.06
N GLU A 91 13.58 11.91 10.09
CA GLU A 91 12.52 10.89 10.12
C GLU A 91 11.47 11.14 9.02
N LEU A 92 10.99 12.38 8.89
CA LEU A 92 10.03 12.77 7.84
C LEU A 92 10.54 12.48 6.41
N ILE A 93 11.83 12.72 6.16
CA ILE A 93 12.45 12.43 4.87
C ILE A 93 12.47 10.92 4.63
N ASN A 94 12.86 10.13 5.62
CA ASN A 94 12.95 8.68 5.52
C ASN A 94 11.56 8.02 5.33
N ASP A 95 10.54 8.48 6.04
CA ASP A 95 9.17 7.97 5.94
C ASP A 95 8.54 8.26 4.57
N THR A 96 8.88 9.41 3.97
CA THR A 96 8.33 9.81 2.67
C THR A 96 8.96 9.03 1.50
N ASP A 97 10.23 8.65 1.60
CA ASP A 97 10.96 7.91 0.54
C ASP A 97 10.66 6.40 0.56
N HIS A 98 10.52 5.80 1.75
CA HIS A 98 10.27 4.36 1.90
C HIS A 98 8.85 3.90 1.58
N ASN A 99 7.83 4.76 1.73
CA ASN A 99 6.43 4.36 1.56
C ASN A 99 6.00 4.16 0.10
N VAL A 100 6.77 4.69 -0.87
CA VAL A 100 6.33 4.80 -2.26
C VAL A 100 6.64 3.55 -3.07
N ASN A 101 7.90 3.16 -3.19
CA ASN A 101 8.26 1.95 -3.96
C ASN A 101 7.66 0.69 -3.31
N ARG A 102 7.60 0.70 -1.98
CA ARG A 102 7.03 -0.40 -1.20
C ARG A 102 5.54 -0.61 -1.47
N SER A 103 4.76 0.45 -1.71
CA SER A 103 3.30 0.29 -1.93
C SER A 103 2.97 -0.31 -3.29
N VAL A 104 3.72 0.03 -4.34
CA VAL A 104 3.56 -0.57 -5.68
C VAL A 104 4.03 -2.03 -5.66
N GLU A 105 5.19 -2.30 -5.07
CA GLU A 105 5.73 -3.66 -4.92
C GLU A 105 4.78 -4.55 -4.10
N ILE A 106 4.24 -4.03 -2.98
CA ILE A 106 3.24 -4.75 -2.17
C ILE A 106 1.97 -5.04 -2.98
N ALA A 107 1.49 -4.07 -3.79
CA ALA A 107 0.31 -4.30 -4.62
C ALA A 107 0.57 -5.36 -5.69
N GLU A 108 1.70 -5.27 -6.40
CA GLU A 108 2.12 -6.25 -7.42
C GLU A 108 2.28 -7.66 -6.82
N ASP A 109 2.95 -7.78 -5.67
CA ASP A 109 3.13 -9.04 -4.94
C ASP A 109 1.79 -9.62 -4.47
N LEU A 110 0.89 -8.76 -3.98
CA LEU A 110 -0.42 -9.16 -3.52
C LEU A 110 -1.30 -9.67 -4.66
N PHE A 111 -1.33 -8.98 -5.78
CA PHE A 111 -2.07 -9.42 -6.96
C PHE A 111 -1.49 -10.73 -7.52
N THR A 112 -0.17 -10.84 -7.61
CA THR A 112 0.50 -12.07 -8.06
C THR A 112 0.18 -13.23 -7.14
N PHE A 113 0.19 -13.00 -5.82
CA PHE A 113 -0.19 -14.00 -4.84
C PHE A 113 -1.63 -14.48 -5.04
N ILE A 114 -2.59 -13.57 -5.22
CA ILE A 114 -4.01 -13.90 -5.41
C ILE A 114 -4.25 -14.66 -6.71
N SER A 115 -3.67 -14.21 -7.82
CA SER A 115 -3.82 -14.84 -9.14
C SER A 115 -3.30 -16.29 -9.14
N ASP A 116 -2.14 -16.51 -8.50
CA ASP A 116 -1.51 -17.83 -8.50
C ASP A 116 -2.02 -18.76 -7.37
N ALA A 117 -2.72 -18.21 -6.37
CA ALA A 117 -3.04 -18.94 -5.14
C ALA A 117 -3.93 -20.16 -5.39
N VAL A 118 -4.90 -20.09 -6.32
CA VAL A 118 -5.78 -21.22 -6.63
C VAL A 118 -4.98 -22.36 -7.26
N GLU A 119 -4.17 -22.05 -8.28
CA GLU A 119 -3.35 -23.04 -8.96
C GLU A 119 -2.34 -23.67 -8.00
N LYS A 120 -1.56 -22.85 -7.28
CA LYS A 120 -0.54 -23.31 -6.34
C LYS A 120 -1.14 -24.07 -5.14
N PHE A 121 -2.37 -23.78 -4.74
CA PHE A 121 -3.06 -24.56 -3.72
C PHE A 121 -3.43 -25.95 -4.24
N ASN A 122 -3.95 -26.05 -5.46
CA ASN A 122 -4.37 -27.30 -6.06
C ASN A 122 -3.18 -28.23 -6.40
N THR A 123 -2.13 -27.69 -7.05
CA THR A 123 -0.99 -28.47 -7.56
C THR A 123 0.19 -28.54 -6.59
N GLY A 124 0.24 -27.63 -5.61
CA GLY A 124 1.39 -27.46 -4.73
C GLY A 124 1.49 -28.48 -3.59
N SER A 125 2.70 -28.58 -3.04
CA SER A 125 3.00 -29.40 -1.87
C SER A 125 2.22 -28.97 -0.63
N ILE A 126 2.14 -29.84 0.38
CA ILE A 126 1.54 -29.51 1.69
C ILE A 126 2.17 -28.25 2.30
N ALA A 127 3.48 -28.04 2.11
CA ALA A 127 4.17 -26.84 2.57
C ALA A 127 3.69 -25.57 1.82
N THR A 128 3.48 -25.67 0.50
CA THR A 128 2.92 -24.60 -0.33
C THR A 128 1.50 -24.25 0.11
N ARG A 129 0.62 -25.24 0.28
CA ARG A 129 -0.75 -25.05 0.76
C ARG A 129 -0.79 -24.39 2.14
N ARG A 130 0.11 -24.80 3.06
CA ARG A 130 0.22 -24.20 4.39
C ARG A 130 0.66 -22.74 4.35
N ARG A 131 1.59 -22.39 3.46
CA ARG A 131 2.03 -21.00 3.24
C ARG A 131 0.90 -20.13 2.72
N ILE A 132 0.17 -20.59 1.70
CA ILE A 132 -0.99 -19.88 1.14
C ILE A 132 -2.03 -19.62 2.23
N LEU A 133 -2.38 -20.64 3.00
CA LEU A 133 -3.31 -20.49 4.12
C LEU A 133 -2.83 -19.51 5.20
N SER A 134 -1.51 -19.40 5.41
CA SER A 134 -0.95 -18.44 6.37
C SER A 134 -0.96 -17.01 5.86
N ALA A 135 -0.78 -16.82 4.55
CA ALA A 135 -0.91 -15.52 3.92
C ALA A 135 -2.37 -15.05 3.84
N LEU A 136 -3.34 -15.97 3.70
CA LEU A 136 -4.78 -15.63 3.71
C LEU A 136 -5.26 -15.05 5.04
N GLY A 137 -4.63 -15.42 6.17
CA GLY A 137 -4.97 -14.87 7.48
C GLY A 137 -4.92 -15.86 8.64
N SER A 138 -5.42 -15.40 9.79
CA SER A 138 -5.26 -16.03 11.10
C SER A 138 -6.59 -16.55 11.68
N ASN A 139 -6.55 -17.20 12.85
CA ASN A 139 -7.71 -17.81 13.54
C ASN A 139 -8.55 -18.78 12.69
N ARG A 140 -7.92 -19.89 12.27
CA ARG A 140 -8.59 -20.97 11.54
C ARG A 140 -9.39 -21.83 12.52
N SER A 141 -10.67 -21.54 12.71
CA SER A 141 -11.56 -22.44 13.46
C SER A 141 -12.39 -23.28 12.49
N LEU A 142 -12.52 -24.56 12.82
CA LEU A 142 -13.45 -25.45 12.15
C LEU A 142 -14.64 -25.65 13.09
N MET A 143 -15.73 -24.94 12.83
CA MET A 143 -16.97 -25.11 13.58
C MET A 143 -18.01 -25.69 12.62
N ASP A 144 -18.61 -26.81 13.00
CA ASP A 144 -19.61 -27.52 12.18
C ASP A 144 -19.18 -27.85 10.74
N LYS A 145 -17.91 -28.24 10.55
CA LYS A 145 -17.29 -28.52 9.23
C LYS A 145 -17.24 -27.30 8.28
N LYS A 146 -17.46 -26.09 8.80
CA LYS A 146 -17.26 -24.82 8.09
C LYS A 146 -15.94 -24.20 8.52
N LEU A 147 -15.13 -23.84 7.54
CA LEU A 147 -13.86 -23.16 7.75
C LEU A 147 -14.13 -21.66 7.94
N PHE A 148 -13.75 -21.13 9.11
CA PHE A 148 -13.69 -19.71 9.36
C PHE A 148 -12.23 -19.26 9.25
N VAL A 149 -11.96 -18.33 8.33
CA VAL A 149 -10.65 -17.66 8.21
C VAL A 149 -10.90 -16.18 8.43
N ASN A 150 -10.26 -15.62 9.46
CA ASN A 150 -10.16 -14.17 9.55
C ASN A 150 -9.13 -13.76 8.49
N LEU A 151 -9.63 -13.13 7.43
CA LEU A 151 -8.78 -12.56 6.39
C LEU A 151 -7.75 -11.63 7.05
N GLU A 152 -6.53 -11.70 6.55
CA GLU A 152 -5.50 -10.73 6.91
C GLU A 152 -6.02 -9.31 6.59
N GLU A 153 -5.72 -8.33 7.44
CA GLU A 153 -6.36 -7.01 7.41
C GLU A 153 -6.15 -6.28 6.07
N THR A 154 -4.99 -6.49 5.43
CA THR A 154 -4.69 -5.93 4.10
C THR A 154 -5.51 -6.60 2.97
N LEU A 155 -6.07 -7.80 3.20
CA LEU A 155 -6.92 -8.51 2.25
C LEU A 155 -8.41 -8.15 2.34
N VAL A 156 -8.85 -7.50 3.42
CA VAL A 156 -10.26 -7.12 3.60
C VAL A 156 -10.72 -6.08 2.57
N PRO A 157 -9.96 -4.98 2.31
CA PRO A 157 -10.31 -4.04 1.24
C PRO A 157 -10.32 -4.71 -0.14
N VAL A 158 -9.41 -5.66 -0.35
CA VAL A 158 -9.26 -6.42 -1.61
C VAL A 158 -10.48 -7.30 -1.87
N GLN A 159 -10.98 -8.00 -0.86
CA GLN A 159 -12.21 -8.81 -0.98
C GLN A 159 -13.43 -7.96 -1.35
N LYS A 160 -13.57 -6.78 -0.74
CA LYS A 160 -14.64 -5.84 -1.04
C LYS A 160 -14.54 -5.34 -2.49
N LEU A 161 -13.33 -4.97 -2.90
CA LEU A 161 -13.03 -4.49 -4.25
C LEU A 161 -13.35 -5.55 -5.31
N SER A 162 -12.97 -6.81 -5.08
CA SER A 162 -13.23 -7.93 -5.98
C SER A 162 -14.74 -8.10 -6.20
N GLY A 163 -15.54 -8.07 -5.13
CA GLY A 163 -17.00 -8.14 -5.24
C GLY A 163 -17.62 -7.00 -6.04
N GLU A 164 -17.14 -5.77 -5.87
CA GLU A 164 -17.63 -4.61 -6.64
C GLU A 164 -17.28 -4.71 -8.13
N VAL A 165 -16.08 -5.19 -8.45
CA VAL A 165 -15.62 -5.42 -9.83
C VAL A 165 -16.40 -6.53 -10.51
N ASP A 166 -16.67 -7.62 -9.80
CA ASP A 166 -17.50 -8.72 -10.30
C ASP A 166 -18.92 -8.25 -10.63
N GLU A 167 -19.52 -7.42 -9.77
CA GLU A 167 -20.85 -6.86 -10.04
C GLU A 167 -20.86 -5.90 -11.22
N ILE A 168 -19.78 -5.16 -11.47
CA ILE A 168 -19.63 -4.36 -12.69
C ILE A 168 -19.57 -5.29 -13.90
N ASN A 169 -18.74 -6.31 -13.87
CA ASN A 169 -18.55 -7.21 -15.01
C ASN A 169 -19.81 -8.01 -15.36
N LYS A 170 -20.55 -8.49 -14.35
CA LYS A 170 -21.84 -9.20 -14.55
C LYS A 170 -22.87 -8.37 -15.30
N ARG A 171 -22.87 -7.04 -15.15
CA ARG A 171 -23.79 -6.14 -15.87
C ARG A 171 -23.58 -6.13 -17.38
N PHE A 172 -22.45 -6.66 -17.86
CA PHE A 172 -22.07 -6.68 -19.27
C PHE A 172 -21.99 -8.10 -19.86
N GLU A 173 -22.48 -9.13 -19.16
CA GLU A 173 -22.28 -10.54 -19.52
C GLU A 173 -22.92 -11.10 -20.81
N PRO A 174 -23.78 -10.41 -21.59
CA PRO A 174 -24.04 -10.88 -22.96
C PRO A 174 -22.92 -10.49 -23.96
N HIS A 175 -22.14 -9.44 -23.68
CA HIS A 175 -21.25 -8.79 -24.66
C HIS A 175 -19.79 -8.71 -24.22
N LYS A 176 -19.40 -9.40 -23.13
CA LYS A 176 -18.04 -9.35 -22.59
C LYS A 176 -16.96 -9.68 -23.64
N ASN A 177 -17.25 -10.62 -24.55
CA ASN A 177 -16.33 -11.04 -25.61
C ASN A 177 -16.13 -9.99 -26.72
N ASP A 178 -17.04 -9.02 -26.84
CA ASP A 178 -16.97 -7.94 -27.83
C ASP A 178 -16.23 -6.70 -27.29
N MET A 179 -15.87 -6.72 -26.00
CA MET A 179 -15.26 -5.58 -25.31
C MET A 179 -13.74 -5.67 -25.32
N THR A 180 -13.09 -4.55 -25.61
CA THR A 180 -11.63 -4.43 -25.56
C THR A 180 -11.16 -4.06 -24.15
N GLN A 181 -9.86 -4.20 -23.89
CA GLN A 181 -9.25 -3.71 -22.65
C GLN A 181 -9.55 -2.21 -22.39
N GLU A 182 -9.57 -1.39 -23.44
CA GLU A 182 -9.86 0.06 -23.32
C GLU A 182 -11.30 0.33 -22.86
N ASP A 183 -12.26 -0.50 -23.29
CA ASP A 183 -13.65 -0.41 -22.86
C ASP A 183 -13.80 -0.70 -21.37
N PHE A 184 -13.10 -1.72 -20.87
CA PHE A 184 -13.04 -2.02 -19.44
C PHE A 184 -12.36 -0.91 -18.63
N GLU A 185 -11.24 -0.36 -19.10
CA GLU A 185 -10.57 0.76 -18.44
C GLU A 185 -11.50 1.99 -18.32
N ARG A 186 -12.30 2.29 -19.36
CA ARG A 186 -13.29 3.37 -19.33
C ARG A 186 -14.36 3.13 -18.28
N ILE A 187 -14.84 1.89 -18.16
CA ILE A 187 -15.88 1.52 -17.19
C ILE A 187 -15.33 1.59 -15.75
N TYR A 188 -14.15 1.03 -15.52
CA TYR A 188 -13.55 1.02 -14.19
C TYR A 188 -13.18 2.43 -13.72
N SER A 189 -12.63 3.28 -14.60
CA SER A 189 -12.32 4.68 -14.27
C SER A 189 -13.56 5.53 -13.94
N GLN A 190 -14.74 5.16 -14.45
CA GLN A 190 -16.01 5.84 -14.16
C GLN A 190 -16.75 5.23 -12.96
N SER A 191 -16.25 4.13 -12.41
CA SER A 191 -16.87 3.45 -11.27
C SER A 191 -16.53 4.12 -9.95
N SER A 192 -17.51 4.16 -9.04
CA SER A 192 -17.34 4.67 -7.66
C SER A 192 -16.20 3.96 -6.92
N VAL A 193 -15.89 2.74 -7.32
CA VAL A 193 -14.85 1.87 -6.74
C VAL A 193 -13.48 2.56 -6.75
N VAL A 194 -13.13 3.20 -7.87
CA VAL A 194 -11.86 3.91 -8.05
C VAL A 194 -11.92 5.30 -7.41
N SER A 195 -13.06 5.99 -7.50
CA SER A 195 -13.24 7.33 -6.89
C SER A 195 -13.17 7.31 -5.36
N THR A 196 -13.66 6.24 -4.71
CA THR A 196 -13.62 6.13 -3.23
C THR A 196 -12.20 5.92 -2.70
N GLN A 197 -11.31 5.32 -3.51
CA GLN A 197 -9.88 5.19 -3.19
C GLN A 197 -9.13 6.53 -3.39
N GLN A 198 -9.51 7.34 -4.40
CA GLN A 198 -8.97 8.69 -4.55
C GLN A 198 -9.24 9.55 -3.30
N ASP A 199 -10.43 9.46 -2.72
CA ASP A 199 -10.78 10.22 -1.50
C ASP A 199 -10.07 9.69 -0.23
N SER A 200 -9.75 8.39 -0.20
CA SER A 200 -9.06 7.76 0.94
C SER A 200 -7.55 8.06 0.94
N ASN A 201 -6.92 8.13 -0.23
CA ASN A 201 -5.51 8.51 -0.39
C ASN A 201 -5.28 10.03 -0.27
N GLN A 202 -6.36 10.84 -0.33
CA GLN A 202 -6.29 12.29 -0.13
C GLN A 202 -6.34 12.74 1.33
N ARG A 203 -6.44 11.81 2.30
CA ARG A 203 -6.36 12.21 3.72
C ARG A 203 -4.94 12.68 4.00
N PRO A 204 -4.72 13.96 4.37
CA PRO A 204 -3.45 14.35 4.92
C PRO A 204 -3.29 13.55 6.21
N PHE A 205 -2.15 12.88 6.36
CA PHE A 205 -1.70 12.45 7.68
C PHE A 205 -1.60 13.74 8.53
N ALA A 206 -2.61 13.96 9.35
CA ALA A 206 -2.72 15.08 10.28
C ALA A 206 -1.76 14.88 11.47
#